data_AF-A0A354B0N5-F1
#
_entry.id   AF-A0A354B0N5-F1
#
_cell.length_a   1.000
_cell.length_b   1.000
_cell.length_c   1.000
_cell.angle_alpha   90.00
_cell.angle_beta   90.00
_cell.angle_gamma   90.00
#
_symmetry.space_group_name_H-M   'P 1'
#
loop_
_entity.id
_entity.type
_entity.pdbx_description
1 polymer ?
#
loop_
_entity_poly.entity_id
_entity_poly.type
_entity_poly.pdbx_seq_one_letter_code
_entity_poly.pdbx_strand_id
1 'polypeptide(L)' 'MTPLSDRVVIVALVATIGLVFALVFWTVRLHPGAGEPPLQWRQGATTALGGSWQPGPPELPSAESLL' A
#
# COMPACT_ATOMS: atom_id res chain seq x y z
N MET A 1 25.15 6.71 41.54
CA MET A 1 24.55 6.21 40.30
C MET A 1 24.84 4.71 40.23
N THR A 2 23.91 3.88 40.64
CA THR A 2 24.09 2.42 40.66
C THR A 2 23.97 1.88 39.25
N PRO A 3 25.01 1.23 38.69
CA PRO A 3 24.94 0.67 37.35
C PRO A 3 23.91 -0.46 37.33
N LEU A 4 23.01 -0.43 36.35
CA LEU A 4 22.09 -1.53 36.10
C LEU A 4 22.90 -2.79 35.78
N SER A 5 22.50 -3.92 36.37
CA SER A 5 23.14 -5.20 36.07
C SER A 5 22.99 -5.50 34.57
N ASP A 6 24.10 -5.76 33.90
CA ASP A 6 24.18 -6.07 32.46
C ASP A 6 23.15 -7.14 32.03
N ARG A 7 22.91 -8.11 32.90
CA ARG A 7 21.90 -9.17 32.72
C ARG A 7 20.48 -8.63 32.57
N VAL A 8 20.13 -7.61 33.35
CA VAL A 8 18.80 -6.97 33.29
C VAL A 8 18.61 -6.27 31.95
N VAL A 9 19.67 -5.60 31.46
CA VAL A 9 19.65 -4.95 30.15
C VAL A 9 19.47 -5.97 29.03
N ILE A 10 20.23 -7.06 29.07
CA ILE A 10 20.12 -8.15 28.09
C ILE A 10 18.72 -8.77 28.12
N VAL A 11 18.18 -9.07 29.31
CA VAL A 11 16.83 -9.64 29.45
C VAL A 11 15.78 -8.67 28.92
N ALA A 12 15.87 -7.39 29.25
CA ALA A 12 14.95 -6.36 28.75
C ALA A 12 15.01 -6.24 27.22
N LEU A 13 16.22 -6.30 26.64
CA LEU A 13 16.42 -6.25 25.20
C LEU A 13 15.77 -7.46 24.50
N VAL A 14 16.07 -8.67 24.99
CA VAL A 14 15.51 -9.92 24.44
C VAL A 14 13.99 -9.95 24.58
N ALA A 15 13.46 -9.51 25.74
CA ALA A 15 12.02 -9.43 25.97
C ALA A 15 11.34 -8.44 25.01
N THR A 16 11.95 -7.28 24.78
CA THR A 16 11.42 -6.26 23.86
C THR A 16 11.40 -6.79 22.43
N ILE A 17 12.48 -7.42 21.98
CA ILE A 17 12.56 -8.03 20.64
C ILE A 17 11.50 -9.13 20.52
N GLY A 18 11.42 -10.05 21.48
CA GLY A 18 10.44 -11.13 21.49
C GLY A 18 9.00 -10.62 21.45
N LEU A 19 8.69 -9.56 22.20
CA LEU A 19 7.38 -8.92 22.21
C LEU A 19 7.03 -8.31 20.84
N VAL A 20 7.97 -7.61 20.19
CA VAL A 20 7.77 -7.06 18.84
C VAL A 20 7.50 -8.17 17.83
N PHE A 21 8.29 -9.25 17.85
CA PHE A 21 8.08 -10.40 16.97
C PHE A 21 6.73 -11.07 17.23
N ALA A 22 6.35 -11.25 18.51
CA ALA A 22 5.05 -11.80 18.88
C ALA A 22 3.91 -10.91 18.38
N LEU A 23 4.01 -9.59 18.53
CA LEU A 23 3.00 -8.65 18.06
C LEU A 23 2.88 -8.68 16.53
N VAL A 24 3.99 -8.66 15.78
CA VAL A 24 3.96 -8.74 14.31
C VAL A 24 3.37 -10.07 13.84
N PHE A 25 3.78 -11.18 14.45
CA PHE A 25 3.22 -12.49 14.11
C PHE A 25 1.72 -12.53 14.43
N TRP A 26 1.32 -11.95 15.56
CA TRP A 26 -0.07 -11.87 15.99
C TRP A 26 -0.90 -10.99 15.06
N THR A 27 -0.39 -9.83 14.61
CA THR A 27 -1.10 -8.95 13.68
C THR A 27 -1.26 -9.59 12.31
N VAL A 28 -0.22 -10.24 11.78
CA VAL A 28 -0.30 -11.02 10.54
C VAL A 28 -1.31 -12.16 10.67
N ARG A 29 -1.31 -12.86 11.82
CA ARG A 29 -2.28 -13.94 12.09
C ARG A 29 -3.72 -13.43 12.19
N LEU A 30 -3.95 -12.27 12.78
CA LEU A 30 -5.28 -11.68 12.94
C LEU A 30 -5.82 -11.05 11.65
N HIS A 31 -4.95 -10.57 10.76
CA HIS A 31 -5.33 -9.93 9.50
C HIS A 31 -4.74 -10.68 8.28
N PRO A 32 -5.19 -11.91 8.00
CA PRO A 32 -4.79 -12.64 6.79
C PRO A 32 -5.28 -11.98 5.47
N GLY A 33 -6.03 -10.87 5.54
CA GLY A 33 -6.57 -10.12 4.41
C GLY A 33 -6.15 -8.65 4.32
N ALA A 34 -5.20 -8.18 5.13
CA ALA A 34 -4.61 -6.83 4.97
C ALA A 34 -3.54 -6.76 3.86
N GLY A 35 -3.60 -7.69 2.89
CA GLY A 35 -2.97 -7.54 1.60
C GLY A 35 -3.67 -6.41 0.84
N GLU A 36 -3.00 -5.26 0.78
CA GLU A 36 -3.27 -4.10 -0.08
C GLU A 36 -4.56 -3.28 0.14
N PRO A 37 -4.45 -2.10 0.75
CA PRO A 37 -4.72 -0.89 -0.02
C PRO A 37 -3.49 -0.66 -0.92
N PRO A 38 -3.59 -0.78 -2.26
CA PRO A 38 -2.51 -0.38 -3.13
C PRO A 38 -2.14 1.05 -2.75
N LEU A 39 -0.84 1.32 -2.53
CA LEU A 39 -0.31 2.65 -2.26
C LEU A 39 -0.91 3.62 -3.28
N GLN A 40 -1.96 4.35 -2.85
CA GLN A 40 -2.82 5.14 -3.74
C GLN A 40 -2.05 6.27 -4.46
N TRP A 41 -0.85 6.55 -3.95
CA TRP A 41 0.13 7.48 -4.49
C TRP A 41 0.64 7.15 -5.90
N ARG A 42 0.40 5.92 -6.40
CA ARG A 42 0.72 5.54 -7.78
C ARG A 42 -0.53 5.30 -8.66
N GLN A 43 -1.72 5.64 -8.19
CA GLN A 43 -2.86 5.82 -9.09
C GLN A 43 -2.76 7.20 -9.75
N GLY A 44 -1.77 7.34 -10.62
CA GLY A 44 -1.80 8.39 -11.63
C GLY A 44 -3.06 8.18 -12.46
N ALA A 45 -3.98 9.13 -12.38
CA ALA A 45 -4.90 9.60 -13.43
C ALA A 45 -5.73 8.62 -14.29
N THR A 46 -5.70 7.29 -14.13
CA THR A 46 -6.31 6.39 -15.14
C THR A 46 -7.41 5.45 -14.65
N THR A 47 -7.82 5.52 -13.37
CA THR A 47 -8.99 4.73 -12.89
C THR A 47 -10.33 5.47 -13.07
N ALA A 48 -10.32 6.67 -13.66
CA ALA A 48 -11.54 7.35 -14.13
C ALA A 48 -11.98 6.92 -15.54
N LEU A 49 -11.35 5.88 -16.13
CA LEU A 49 -11.71 5.32 -17.43
C LEU A 49 -12.55 4.03 -17.33
N GLY A 50 -13.24 3.84 -16.19
CA GLY A 50 -14.30 2.83 -16.01
C GLY A 50 -15.72 3.36 -16.26
N GLY A 51 -15.86 4.62 -16.69
CA GLY A 51 -17.14 5.25 -16.96
C GLY A 51 -17.05 6.24 -18.13
N SER A 52 -17.46 5.78 -19.31
CA SER A 52 -18.01 6.57 -20.42
C SER A 52 -17.17 7.62 -21.17
N TRP A 53 -15.84 7.63 -21.16
CA TRP A 53 -15.08 8.43 -22.13
C TRP A 53 -14.39 7.56 -23.18
N GLN A 54 -15.13 7.31 -24.26
CA GLN A 54 -14.59 6.90 -25.54
C GLN A 54 -14.19 8.19 -26.28
N PRO A 55 -12.90 8.49 -26.52
CA PRO A 55 -12.58 9.48 -27.52
C PRO A 55 -12.99 8.90 -28.88
N GLY A 56 -14.08 9.44 -29.45
CA GLY A 56 -14.49 9.11 -30.81
C GLY A 56 -13.33 9.34 -31.78
N PRO A 57 -13.24 8.58 -32.88
CA PRO A 57 -12.27 8.87 -33.93
C PRO A 57 -12.46 10.34 -34.36
N PRO A 58 -11.38 11.06 -34.73
CA PRO A 58 -11.52 12.41 -35.25
C PRO A 58 -12.47 12.34 -36.45
N GLU A 59 -13.64 12.96 -36.35
CA GLU A 59 -14.52 13.18 -37.50
C GLU A 59 -13.73 14.00 -38.51
N LEU A 60 -13.15 13.30 -39.49
CA LEU A 60 -12.70 13.93 -40.71
C LEU A 60 -13.97 14.40 -41.42
N PRO A 61 -14.05 15.67 -41.90
CA PRO A 61 -15.16 16.08 -42.74
C PRO A 61 -15.21 15.11 -43.92
N SER A 62 -16.32 14.38 -44.04
CA SER A 62 -16.55 13.44 -45.13
C SER A 62 -16.31 14.19 -46.43
N ALA A 63 -15.40 13.71 -47.28
CA ALA A 63 -15.03 14.33 -48.55
C ALA A 63 -16.22 14.45 -49.54
N GLU A 64 -17.39 13.97 -49.14
CA GLU A 64 -18.67 13.99 -49.83
C GLU A 64 -19.38 15.34 -49.73
N SER A 65 -18.96 16.23 -48.82
CA SER A 65 -19.51 17.60 -48.72
C SER A 65 -18.75 18.64 -49.56
N LEU A 66 -17.82 18.21 -50.42
CA LEU A 66 -17.03 19.08 -51.31
C LEU A 66 -17.18 18.75 -52.82
N LEU A 67 -18.22 18.00 -53.18
CA LEU A 67 -18.72 17.86 -54.56
C LEU A 67 -20.19 18.25 -54.62
#